data_AF-A0A497L042-F1
#
_entry.id   AF-A0A497L042-F1
#
_cell.length_a   1.000
_cell.length_b   1.000
_cell.length_c   1.000
_cell.angle_alpha   90.00
_cell.angle_beta   90.00
_cell.angle_gamma   90.00
#
_symmetry.space_group_name_H-M   'P 1'
#
loop_
_entity.id
_entity.type
_entity.pdbx_description
1 polymer ?
#
loop_
_entity_poly.entity_id
_entity_poly.type
_entity_poly.pdbx_seq_one_letter_code
_entity_poly.pdbx_strand_id
1 'polypeptide(L)'
;MKGVCISAVALVKGVCRAAGLEVPDVPGATGSYDADLDAKFSYALKVLGEGADLAVVHIKATDLASHDHLVGKKVEMIERVDEALGRALGELDIDGSTYVVLTADHTTSLRTGKHEGDPVPVLIAGPEVRPDRVASFDEVSCAHGGLCRLRGKDLMPILMNLLGKIERFGF
;
A
#
# COMPACT_ATOMS: atom_id res chain seq x y z
N MET A 1 -10.85 -15.03 4.30
CA MET A 1 -9.61 -14.25 4.47
C MET A 1 -9.79 -13.38 5.69
N LYS A 2 -8.88 -13.45 6.66
CA LYS A 2 -8.83 -12.57 7.83
C LYS A 2 -7.97 -11.36 7.48
N GLY A 3 -8.60 -10.23 7.20
CA GLY A 3 -7.92 -9.01 6.77
C GLY A 3 -8.06 -7.88 7.79
N VAL A 4 -7.04 -7.04 7.89
CA VAL A 4 -7.03 -5.86 8.76
C VAL A 4 -6.60 -4.63 7.97
N CYS A 5 -7.19 -3.47 8.27
CA CYS A 5 -6.80 -2.18 7.73
C CYS A 5 -6.37 -1.23 8.86
N ILE A 6 -5.10 -0.83 8.81
CA ILE A 6 -4.49 0.16 9.67
C ILE A 6 -4.60 1.52 8.97
N SER A 7 -5.62 2.29 9.37
CA SER A 7 -5.87 3.63 8.83
C SER A 7 -6.29 4.59 9.92
N ALA A 8 -6.02 5.88 9.72
CA ALA A 8 -6.55 6.97 10.55
C ALA A 8 -7.85 7.56 9.99
N VAL A 9 -8.08 7.40 8.68
CA VAL A 9 -9.10 8.13 7.92
C VAL A 9 -10.44 7.43 8.03
N ALA A 10 -11.45 8.12 8.56
CA ALA A 10 -12.78 7.56 8.78
C ALA A 10 -13.42 6.96 7.51
N LEU A 11 -13.25 7.62 6.35
CA LEU A 11 -13.73 7.11 5.06
C LEU A 11 -13.11 5.76 4.71
N VAL A 12 -11.78 5.65 4.79
CA VAL A 12 -11.05 4.40 4.50
C VAL A 12 -11.45 3.32 5.51
N LYS A 13 -11.54 3.66 6.80
CA LYS A 13 -12.02 2.72 7.82
C LYS A 13 -13.42 2.19 7.49
N GLY A 14 -14.32 3.06 7.03
CA GLY A 14 -15.68 2.70 6.63
C GLY A 14 -15.70 1.74 5.45
N VAL A 15 -14.94 2.03 4.38
CA VAL A 15 -14.84 1.18 3.19
C VAL A 15 -14.24 -0.18 3.52
N CYS A 16 -13.14 -0.23 4.27
CA CYS A 16 -12.50 -1.49 4.65
C CYS A 16 -13.40 -2.33 5.56
N ARG A 17 -14.13 -1.71 6.50
CA ARG A 17 -15.12 -2.41 7.32
C ARG A 17 -16.25 -2.99 6.47
N ALA A 18 -16.76 -2.23 5.49
CA ALA A 18 -17.79 -2.70 4.57
C ALA A 18 -17.29 -3.86 3.68
N ALA A 19 -15.99 -3.89 3.37
CA ALA A 19 -15.34 -5.00 2.66
C ALA A 19 -14.98 -6.20 3.56
N GLY A 20 -15.33 -6.16 4.86
CA GLY A 20 -15.13 -7.25 5.81
C GLY A 20 -13.75 -7.28 6.49
N LEU A 21 -12.98 -6.19 6.43
CA LEU A 21 -11.72 -6.07 7.16
C LEU A 21 -11.96 -5.57 8.59
N GLU A 22 -11.16 -6.05 9.52
CA GLU A 22 -11.02 -5.44 10.84
C GLU A 22 -10.30 -4.09 10.70
N VAL A 23 -10.69 -3.11 11.50
CA VAL A 23 -10.15 -1.73 11.44
C VAL A 23 -9.85 -1.27 12.86
N PRO A 24 -8.69 -1.67 13.41
CA PRO A 24 -8.29 -1.34 14.76
C PRO A 24 -7.89 0.13 14.89
N ASP A 25 -8.02 0.65 16.10
CA ASP A 25 -7.43 1.93 16.47
C ASP A 25 -5.98 1.69 16.92
N VAL A 26 -5.04 2.15 16.10
CA VAL A 26 -3.60 2.06 16.37
C VAL A 26 -3.12 3.39 16.95
N PRO A 27 -2.58 3.42 18.19
CA PRO A 27 -2.01 4.64 18.76
C PRO A 27 -0.96 5.26 17.83
N GLY A 28 -0.98 6.59 17.70
CA GLY A 28 -0.07 7.32 16.80
C GLY A 28 -0.49 7.35 15.33
N ALA A 29 -1.48 6.56 14.90
CA ALA A 29 -2.03 6.65 13.54
C ALA A 29 -3.00 7.85 13.41
N THR A 30 -2.47 9.08 13.37
CA THR A 30 -3.26 10.32 13.35
C THR A 30 -3.82 10.67 11.98
N GLY A 31 -3.17 10.22 10.91
CA GLY A 31 -3.51 10.58 9.53
C GLY A 31 -3.03 11.97 9.11
N SER A 32 -2.21 12.62 9.94
CA SER A 32 -1.57 13.91 9.68
C SER A 32 -0.04 13.74 9.54
N TYR A 33 0.70 14.84 9.43
CA TYR A 33 2.17 14.83 9.30
C TYR A 33 2.88 14.25 10.53
N ASP A 34 2.24 14.25 11.69
CA ASP A 34 2.76 13.65 12.94
C ASP A 34 2.45 12.16 13.07
N ALA A 35 1.88 11.52 12.05
CA ALA A 35 1.54 10.11 12.10
C ALA A 35 2.77 9.23 12.39
N ASP A 36 2.62 8.33 13.34
CA ASP A 36 3.60 7.30 13.68
C ASP A 36 3.53 6.17 12.66
N LEU A 37 4.46 6.19 11.71
CA LEU A 37 4.53 5.20 10.64
C LEU A 37 5.03 3.85 11.16
N ASP A 38 6.00 3.87 12.08
CA ASP A 38 6.53 2.66 12.70
C ASP A 38 5.44 1.93 13.48
N ALA A 39 4.65 2.62 14.30
CA ALA A 39 3.53 2.01 15.02
C ALA A 39 2.54 1.31 14.07
N LYS A 40 2.30 1.87 12.88
CA LYS A 40 1.39 1.28 11.89
C LYS A 40 1.98 0.04 11.24
N PHE A 41 3.26 0.08 10.85
CA PHE A 41 3.93 -1.08 10.26
C PHE A 41 4.17 -2.18 11.29
N SER A 42 4.62 -1.86 12.51
CA SER A 42 4.76 -2.84 13.61
C SER A 42 3.42 -3.51 13.95
N TYR A 43 2.31 -2.78 13.92
CA TYR A 43 0.99 -3.39 14.10
C TYR A 43 0.66 -4.36 12.95
N ALA A 44 0.97 -3.99 11.69
CA ALA A 44 0.78 -4.87 10.54
C ALA A 44 1.62 -6.15 10.62
N LEU A 45 2.88 -6.06 11.04
CA LEU A 45 3.75 -7.23 11.27
C LEU A 45 3.20 -8.14 12.36
N LYS A 46 2.78 -7.55 13.49
CA LYS A 46 2.21 -8.28 14.62
C LYS A 46 1.00 -9.12 14.18
N VAL A 47 0.01 -8.50 13.54
CA VAL A 47 -1.23 -9.20 13.16
C VAL A 47 -1.02 -10.25 12.07
N LEU A 48 -0.07 -10.02 11.16
CA LEU A 48 0.36 -11.05 10.21
C LEU A 48 0.97 -12.25 10.95
N GLY A 49 1.85 -12.01 11.92
CA GLY A 49 2.42 -13.06 12.79
C GLY A 49 1.39 -13.79 13.67
N GLU A 50 0.28 -13.14 14.00
CA GLU A 50 -0.86 -13.72 14.73
C GLU A 50 -1.85 -14.47 13.81
N GLY A 51 -1.57 -14.54 12.50
CA GLY A 51 -2.33 -15.34 11.53
C GLY A 51 -3.37 -14.57 10.71
N ALA A 52 -3.24 -13.24 10.60
CA ALA A 52 -3.97 -12.49 9.58
C ALA A 52 -3.45 -12.85 8.17
N ASP A 53 -4.36 -12.94 7.20
CA ASP A 53 -4.03 -13.21 5.80
C ASP A 53 -3.61 -11.94 5.03
N LEU A 54 -4.04 -10.76 5.50
CA LEU A 54 -3.84 -9.48 4.82
C LEU A 54 -3.77 -8.35 5.84
N ALA A 55 -2.74 -7.51 5.73
CA ALA A 55 -2.64 -6.24 6.43
C ALA A 55 -2.55 -5.08 5.43
N VAL A 56 -3.52 -4.17 5.48
CA VAL A 56 -3.55 -2.95 4.65
C VAL A 56 -3.09 -1.77 5.49
N VAL A 57 -1.93 -1.20 5.18
CA VAL A 57 -1.41 0.01 5.85
C VAL A 57 -1.72 1.23 4.98
N HIS A 58 -2.68 2.06 5.40
CA HIS A 58 -3.10 3.23 4.63
C HIS A 58 -2.45 4.51 5.16
N ILE A 59 -1.67 5.23 4.34
CA ILE A 59 -0.95 6.46 4.73
C ILE A 59 -1.61 7.68 4.09
N LYS A 60 -2.08 8.64 4.90
CA LYS A 60 -2.82 9.83 4.45
C LYS A 60 -1.95 11.07 4.20
N ALA A 61 -0.85 11.21 4.93
CA ALA A 61 -0.09 12.45 5.01
C ALA A 61 0.53 12.91 3.67
N THR A 62 0.83 11.98 2.75
CA THR A 62 1.33 12.28 1.40
C THR A 62 0.30 12.98 0.51
N ASP A 63 -0.97 12.61 0.66
CA ASP A 63 -2.09 13.30 0.00
C ASP A 63 -2.32 14.69 0.60
N LEU A 64 -2.29 14.80 1.94
CA LEU A 64 -2.42 16.09 2.64
C LEU A 64 -1.38 17.11 2.16
N ALA A 65 -0.11 16.69 2.05
CA ALA A 65 0.95 17.55 1.53
C ALA A 65 0.68 18.04 0.10
N SER A 66 -0.01 17.24 -0.71
CA SER A 66 -0.36 17.60 -2.07
C SER A 66 -1.50 18.62 -2.12
N HIS A 67 -2.55 18.44 -1.29
CA HIS A 67 -3.62 19.43 -1.13
C HIS A 67 -3.11 20.77 -0.60
N ASP A 68 -2.14 20.73 0.32
CA ASP A 68 -1.53 21.93 0.92
C ASP A 68 -0.48 22.61 0.01
N HIS A 69 -0.22 22.05 -1.18
CA HIS A 69 0.83 22.51 -2.12
C HIS A 69 2.26 22.51 -1.53
N LEU A 70 2.52 21.63 -0.56
CA LEU A 70 3.79 21.55 0.17
C LEU A 70 4.69 20.47 -0.43
N VAL A 71 5.45 20.84 -1.48
CA VAL A 71 6.36 19.91 -2.18
C VAL A 71 7.37 19.28 -1.20
N GLY A 72 8.06 20.09 -0.39
CA GLY A 72 9.05 19.60 0.57
C GLY A 72 8.44 18.64 1.59
N LYS A 73 7.20 18.92 2.04
CA LYS A 73 6.50 18.03 2.97
C LYS A 73 6.08 16.72 2.31
N LYS A 74 5.69 16.75 1.02
CA LYS A 74 5.36 15.53 0.27
C LYS A 74 6.58 14.63 0.14
N VAL A 75 7.74 15.18 -0.21
CA VAL A 75 9.01 14.45 -0.29
C VAL A 75 9.39 13.86 1.06
N GLU A 76 9.42 14.69 2.11
CA GLU A 76 9.71 14.24 3.48
C GLU A 76 8.79 13.09 3.92
N MET A 77 7.48 13.18 3.63
CA MET A 77 6.55 12.12 4.00
C MET A 77 6.79 10.83 3.19
N ILE A 78 7.18 10.91 1.92
CA ILE A 78 7.54 9.74 1.12
C ILE A 78 8.81 9.08 1.67
N GLU A 79 9.84 9.85 2.00
CA GLU A 79 11.09 9.36 2.59
C GLU A 79 10.84 8.67 3.95
N ARG A 80 10.00 9.26 4.81
CA ARG A 80 9.60 8.64 6.08
C ARG A 80 8.84 7.33 5.87
N VAL A 81 8.03 7.23 4.82
CA VAL A 81 7.34 5.98 4.46
C VAL A 81 8.35 4.94 3.97
N ASP A 82 9.30 5.33 3.14
CA ASP A 82 10.37 4.46 2.64
C ASP A 82 11.21 3.88 3.78
N GLU A 83 11.64 4.72 4.72
CA GLU A 83 12.41 4.27 5.89
C GLU A 83 11.64 3.29 6.78
N ALA A 84 10.36 3.59 7.09
CA ALA A 84 9.53 2.75 7.95
C ALA A 84 9.13 1.44 7.26
N LEU A 85 8.83 1.51 5.95
CA LEU A 85 8.59 0.33 5.13
C LEU A 85 9.85 -0.53 5.05
N GLY A 86 11.02 0.06 4.79
CA GLY A 86 12.29 -0.65 4.70
C GLY A 86 12.62 -1.45 5.96
N ARG A 87 12.39 -0.87 7.15
CA ARG A 87 12.47 -1.60 8.42
C ARG A 87 11.51 -2.78 8.47
N ALA A 88 10.25 -2.55 8.12
CA ALA A 88 9.22 -3.59 8.15
C ALA A 88 9.49 -4.73 7.15
N LEU A 89 10.00 -4.42 5.96
CA LEU A 89 10.39 -5.43 4.97
C LEU A 89 11.49 -6.35 5.50
N GLY A 90 12.40 -5.85 6.33
CA GLY A 90 13.44 -6.65 6.99
C GLY A 90 12.90 -7.69 7.97
N GLU A 91 11.64 -7.58 8.39
CA GLU A 91 10.97 -8.53 9.29
C GLU A 91 10.04 -9.51 8.56
N LEU A 92 9.80 -9.30 7.26
CA LEU A 92 8.91 -10.13 6.44
C LEU A 92 9.68 -11.21 5.68
N ASP A 93 9.08 -12.39 5.57
CA ASP A 93 9.56 -13.48 4.72
C ASP A 93 9.07 -13.26 3.26
N ILE A 94 9.65 -12.27 2.58
CA ILE A 94 9.26 -11.88 1.20
C ILE A 94 9.71 -12.92 0.17
N ASP A 95 10.80 -13.63 0.42
CA ASP A 95 11.31 -14.66 -0.49
C ASP A 95 10.57 -16.00 -0.36
N GLY A 96 9.87 -16.22 0.76
CA GLY A 96 9.16 -17.48 1.05
C GLY A 96 7.65 -17.37 0.92
N SER A 97 7.01 -16.55 1.76
CA SER A 97 5.57 -16.68 2.04
C SER A 97 4.79 -15.38 2.03
N THR A 98 5.47 -14.24 1.92
CA THR A 98 4.84 -12.91 2.02
C THR A 98 4.86 -12.18 0.68
N TYR A 99 3.71 -11.66 0.30
CA TYR A 99 3.58 -10.73 -0.82
C TYR A 99 3.40 -9.30 -0.31
N VAL A 100 4.13 -8.36 -0.88
CA VAL A 100 4.06 -6.93 -0.59
C VAL A 100 3.55 -6.21 -1.83
N VAL A 101 2.56 -5.32 -1.62
CA VAL A 101 2.09 -4.41 -2.66
C VAL A 101 2.24 -2.98 -2.18
N LEU A 102 2.84 -2.14 -3.03
CA LEU A 102 2.95 -0.71 -2.82
C LEU A 102 2.30 0.03 -3.99
N THR A 103 1.35 0.89 -3.68
CA THR A 103 0.68 1.77 -4.65
C THR A 103 -0.03 2.92 -3.92
N ALA A 104 -0.67 3.80 -4.68
CA ALA A 104 -1.60 4.81 -4.18
C ALA A 104 -3.02 4.50 -4.66
N ASP A 105 -4.03 5.02 -3.97
CA ASP A 105 -5.43 4.92 -4.41
C ASP A 105 -5.76 5.92 -5.53
N HIS A 106 -5.07 7.07 -5.56
CA HIS A 106 -5.17 8.05 -6.63
C HIS A 106 -3.95 8.99 -6.69
N THR A 107 -3.84 9.72 -7.80
CA THR A 107 -2.92 10.85 -7.93
C THR A 107 -3.52 12.08 -7.27
N THR A 108 -2.73 12.81 -6.48
CA THR A 108 -3.04 14.17 -6.03
C THR A 108 -1.92 15.11 -6.44
N SER A 109 -2.30 16.09 -7.24
CA SER A 109 -1.39 17.01 -7.91
C SER A 109 -0.98 18.15 -6.98
N LEU A 110 0.33 18.32 -6.80
CA LEU A 110 0.91 19.46 -6.07
C LEU A 110 0.62 20.81 -6.76
N ARG A 111 0.33 20.81 -8.06
CA ARG A 111 0.01 22.02 -8.82
C ARG A 111 -1.41 22.49 -8.56
N THR A 112 -2.36 21.57 -8.55
CA THR A 112 -3.79 21.91 -8.45
C THR A 112 -4.36 21.71 -7.05
N GLY A 113 -3.66 20.98 -6.17
CA GLY A 113 -4.13 20.63 -4.84
C GLY A 113 -5.36 19.72 -4.90
N LYS A 114 -5.51 18.92 -5.97
CA LYS A 114 -6.71 18.11 -6.23
C LYS A 114 -6.32 16.73 -6.72
N HIS A 115 -7.27 15.81 -6.56
CA HIS A 115 -7.15 14.48 -7.13
C HIS A 115 -7.24 14.60 -8.66
N GLU A 116 -6.31 13.97 -9.36
CA GLU A 116 -6.24 13.96 -10.83
C GLU A 116 -6.33 12.52 -11.36
N GLY A 117 -6.65 12.39 -12.65
CA GLY A 117 -6.90 11.11 -13.31
C GLY A 117 -5.63 10.40 -13.80
N ASP A 118 -4.45 10.89 -13.42
CA ASP A 118 -3.17 10.30 -13.80
C ASP A 118 -3.01 8.92 -13.13
N PRO A 119 -2.42 7.94 -13.84
CA PRO A 119 -2.15 6.63 -13.28
C PRO A 119 -1.15 6.72 -12.12
N VAL A 120 -1.26 5.79 -11.18
CA VAL A 120 -0.38 5.70 -10.01
C VAL A 120 0.64 4.58 -10.19
N PRO A 121 1.86 4.72 -9.64
CA PRO A 121 2.83 3.63 -9.56
C PRO A 121 2.27 2.42 -8.82
N VAL A 122 2.64 1.21 -9.25
CA VAL A 122 2.31 -0.05 -8.57
C VAL A 122 3.51 -0.98 -8.60
N LEU A 123 3.77 -1.60 -7.46
CA LEU A 123 4.79 -2.63 -7.28
C LEU A 123 4.16 -3.83 -6.57
N ILE A 124 4.52 -5.03 -7.02
CA ILE A 124 4.24 -6.28 -6.33
C ILE A 124 5.59 -6.97 -6.14
N ALA A 125 5.90 -7.35 -4.90
CA ALA A 125 7.07 -8.17 -4.54
C ALA A 125 6.61 -9.39 -3.74
N GLY A 126 7.35 -10.48 -3.81
CA GLY A 126 7.00 -11.73 -3.13
C GLY A 126 7.48 -12.97 -3.90
N PRO A 127 7.18 -14.17 -3.37
CA PRO A 127 7.54 -15.41 -4.04
C PRO A 127 6.84 -15.51 -5.40
N GLU A 128 7.44 -16.20 -6.38
CA GLU A 128 6.84 -16.44 -7.71
C GLU A 128 6.53 -15.18 -8.57
N VAL A 129 6.68 -13.97 -8.04
CA VAL A 129 6.64 -12.74 -8.83
C VAL A 129 7.78 -12.79 -9.84
N ARG A 130 7.47 -12.54 -11.12
CA ARG A 130 8.48 -12.45 -12.18
C ARG A 130 9.06 -11.03 -12.18
N PRO A 131 10.31 -10.82 -11.72
CA PRO A 131 10.89 -9.49 -11.67
C PRO A 131 11.10 -8.95 -13.09
N ASP A 132 10.78 -7.68 -13.29
CA ASP A 132 11.11 -6.96 -14.52
C ASP A 132 12.47 -6.21 -14.37
N ARG A 133 12.74 -5.24 -15.25
CA ARG A 133 14.00 -4.46 -15.24
C ARG A 133 13.89 -3.14 -14.50
N VAL A 134 12.74 -2.82 -13.91
CA VAL A 134 12.53 -1.57 -13.18
C VAL A 134 13.28 -1.63 -11.85
N ALA A 135 14.10 -0.62 -11.59
CA ALA A 135 14.95 -0.54 -10.40
C ALA A 135 14.60 0.63 -9.47
N SER A 136 13.54 1.38 -9.77
CA SER A 136 13.13 2.57 -9.01
C SER A 136 11.61 2.67 -8.99
N PHE A 137 11.05 3.14 -7.88
CA PHE A 137 9.61 3.28 -7.70
C PHE A 137 9.19 4.75 -7.84
N ASP A 138 8.82 5.12 -9.05
CA ASP A 138 8.35 6.46 -9.43
C ASP A 138 7.46 6.34 -10.68
N GLU A 139 6.75 7.42 -11.03
CA GLU A 139 5.78 7.44 -12.13
C GLU A 139 6.41 7.09 -13.50
N VAL A 140 7.67 7.47 -13.74
CA VAL A 140 8.35 7.25 -15.02
C VAL A 140 8.89 5.82 -15.10
N SER A 141 9.54 5.36 -14.05
CA SER A 141 10.09 4.01 -13.96
C SER A 141 8.99 2.95 -14.01
N CYS A 142 7.92 3.10 -13.22
CA CYS A 142 6.80 2.15 -13.20
C CYS A 142 6.01 2.09 -14.52
N ALA A 143 6.07 3.12 -15.37
CA ALA A 143 5.49 3.07 -16.72
C ALA A 143 6.14 2.01 -17.63
N HIS A 144 7.34 1.55 -17.28
CA HIS A 144 8.08 0.49 -18.00
C HIS A 144 7.93 -0.90 -17.34
N GLY A 145 7.15 -1.00 -16.26
CA GLY A 145 6.98 -2.24 -15.50
C GLY A 145 6.18 -3.32 -16.25
N GLY A 146 6.47 -4.58 -15.93
CA GLY A 146 5.84 -5.76 -16.53
C GLY A 146 4.38 -5.97 -16.13
N LEU A 147 3.87 -5.21 -15.16
CA LEU A 147 2.45 -5.18 -14.79
C LEU A 147 1.59 -4.40 -15.80
N CYS A 148 2.21 -3.63 -16.70
CA CYS A 148 1.53 -2.78 -17.66
C CYS A 148 0.55 -1.81 -16.97
N ARG A 149 -0.54 -1.43 -17.66
CA ARG A 149 -1.58 -0.55 -17.12
C ARG A 149 -2.77 -1.36 -16.61
N LEU A 150 -2.87 -1.49 -15.30
CA LEU A 150 -3.95 -2.18 -14.61
C LEU A 150 -5.05 -1.21 -14.14
N ARG A 151 -6.24 -1.72 -13.86
CA ARG A 151 -7.23 -1.01 -13.03
C ARG A 151 -7.05 -1.42 -11.57
N GLY A 152 -7.38 -0.54 -10.63
CA GLY A 152 -7.23 -0.84 -9.19
C GLY A 152 -7.97 -2.12 -8.76
N LYS A 153 -9.11 -2.43 -9.38
CA LYS A 153 -9.88 -3.66 -9.11
C LYS A 153 -9.18 -4.95 -9.55
N ASP A 154 -8.16 -4.86 -10.40
CA ASP A 154 -7.43 -6.02 -10.94
C ASP A 154 -6.32 -6.47 -9.98
N LEU A 155 -5.91 -5.62 -9.01
CA LEU A 155 -4.83 -5.92 -8.06
C LEU A 155 -5.14 -7.13 -7.17
N MET A 156 -6.30 -7.13 -6.51
CA MET A 156 -6.66 -8.23 -5.61
C MET A 156 -6.78 -9.58 -6.35
N PRO A 157 -7.40 -9.69 -7.54
CA PRO A 157 -7.34 -10.90 -8.35
C PRO A 157 -5.91 -11.36 -8.68
N ILE A 158 -5.01 -10.45 -9.06
CA ILE A 158 -3.60 -10.82 -9.34
C ILE A 158 -2.93 -11.39 -8.08
N LEU A 159 -3.12 -10.76 -6.92
CA LEU A 159 -2.57 -11.24 -5.65
C LEU A 159 -3.17 -12.58 -5.23
N MET A 160 -4.47 -12.76 -5.36
CA MET A 160 -5.13 -14.02 -5.03
C MET A 160 -4.64 -15.15 -5.95
N ASN A 161 -4.32 -14.86 -7.21
CA ASN A 161 -3.68 -15.83 -8.10
C ASN A 161 -2.28 -16.22 -7.60
N LEU A 162 -1.44 -15.24 -7.26
CA LEU A 162 -0.09 -15.47 -6.71
C LEU A 162 -0.14 -16.26 -5.38
N LEU A 163 -1.16 -16.02 -4.56
CA LEU A 163 -1.41 -16.78 -3.33
C LEU A 163 -2.00 -18.18 -3.56
N GLY A 164 -2.28 -18.58 -4.81
CA GLY A 164 -2.93 -19.85 -5.12
C GLY A 164 -4.37 -19.95 -4.61
N LYS A 165 -5.03 -18.81 -4.35
CA LYS A 165 -6.41 -18.72 -3.80
C LYS A 165 -7.48 -18.49 -4.87
N ILE A 166 -7.12 -18.50 -6.16
CA ILE A 166 -8.08 -18.41 -7.27
C ILE A 166 -8.40 -19.80 -7.82
N GLU A 167 -9.69 -20.07 -7.97
CA GLU A 167 -10.18 -21.25 -8.66
C GLU A 167 -10.17 -21.06 -10.18
N ARG A 168 -9.80 -22.11 -10.90
CA ARG A 168 -9.89 -22.12 -12.36
C ARG A 168 -11.36 -22.07 -12.77
N PHE A 169 -11.71 -21.13 -13.64
CA PHE A 169 -13.02 -21.10 -14.29
C PHE A 169 -12.96 -21.85 -15.62
N GLY A 170 -13.68 -22.97 -15.72
CA GLY A 170 -13.68 -23.83 -16.90
C GLY A 170 -12.78 -25.07 -16.76
N PHE A 171 -12.66 -25.83 -17.85
CA PHE A 171 -11.87 -27.08 -17.93
C PHE A 171 -10.41 -26.83 -18.28
#